data_AF-A0A2W4V1J3-F1
#
_entry.id   AF-A0A2W4V1J3-F1
#
_cell.length_a   1.000
_cell.length_b   1.000
_cell.length_c   1.000
_cell.angle_alpha   90.00
_cell.angle_beta   90.00
_cell.angle_gamma   90.00
#
_symmetry.space_group_name_H-M   'P 1'
#
loop_
_entity.id
_entity.type
_entity.pdbx_description
1 polymer ?
#
loop_
_entity_poly.entity_id
_entity_poly.type
_entity_poly.pdbx_seq_one_letter_code
_entity_poly.pdbx_strand_id
1 'polypeptide(L)'
;MEGLNEPLFGKLGFNISVSKRGFIAENTYEDGVNYAKVALPVYCALRKSYKGMLFVNLAHRGADTLSDYSSLEIDTRVLERAMKVGDCYWVNTMIPSHSGLDCNPFDYAQAVLPATLQHAGGVEVIDTASLCGFLSEVFRFLNPEDRSLYLEIMGQTKRFNKFLKYAASTSSHHNQEHGLLLHTAETVANVLLKALATTPEERASSKPPFDLSLTLLAALLHDAAKVDEYYRLAPDVYSTNLNCELLGHEQTMLKWIAVACAVSGCYPTDRELKLEHAICAVKKQHDQSGARKRKTPESFVLHEADCASARAFDKGETSVLLTHQFTLGETA
;
A
#
# COMPACT_ATOMS: atom_id res chain seq x y z
N MET A 1 -9.96 -21.56 -10.68
CA MET A 1 -9.10 -20.38 -10.51
C MET A 1 -7.64 -20.86 -10.51
N GLU A 2 -7.09 -21.11 -11.70
CA GLU A 2 -5.65 -21.32 -11.88
C GLU A 2 -5.16 -20.11 -12.67
N GLY A 3 -4.06 -19.47 -12.23
CA GLY A 3 -3.52 -18.27 -12.87
C GLY A 3 -3.64 -16.97 -12.05
N LEU A 4 -3.98 -17.01 -10.76
CA LEU A 4 -3.65 -15.89 -9.88
C LEU A 4 -2.12 -15.86 -9.75
N ASN A 5 -1.49 -14.85 -10.36
CA ASN A 5 -0.06 -14.52 -10.33
C ASN A 5 0.61 -15.07 -9.06
N GLU A 6 1.22 -16.25 -9.18
CA GLU A 6 2.09 -16.73 -8.12
C GLU A 6 3.19 -15.69 -7.98
N PRO A 7 3.46 -15.17 -6.78
CA PRO A 7 4.58 -14.27 -6.62
C PRO A 7 5.83 -15.00 -7.14
N LEU A 8 6.67 -14.30 -7.90
CA LEU A 8 7.92 -14.87 -8.40
C LEU A 8 8.82 -15.13 -7.20
N PHE A 9 8.67 -16.31 -6.63
CA PHE A 9 9.47 -16.78 -5.52
C PHE A 9 10.68 -17.52 -6.06
N GLY A 10 11.83 -17.26 -5.46
CA GLY A 10 12.92 -18.21 -5.53
C GLY A 10 12.86 -19.14 -4.34
N LYS A 11 13.00 -20.45 -4.59
CA LYS A 11 13.16 -21.41 -3.52
C LYS A 11 14.47 -21.11 -2.79
N LEU A 12 14.39 -21.06 -1.47
CA LEU A 12 15.52 -20.94 -0.57
C LEU A 12 15.53 -22.20 0.31
N GLY A 13 16.21 -23.25 -0.15
CA GLY A 13 16.12 -24.57 0.44
C GLY A 13 14.78 -25.29 0.17
N PHE A 14 14.39 -26.21 1.08
CA PHE A 14 13.29 -27.15 0.82
C PHE A 14 11.89 -26.62 1.17
N ASN A 15 11.76 -25.77 2.20
CA ASN A 15 10.45 -25.40 2.78
C ASN A 15 10.14 -23.89 2.71
N ILE A 16 11.09 -23.09 2.25
CA ILE A 16 11.03 -21.62 2.30
C ILE A 16 11.12 -21.07 0.87
N SER A 17 10.25 -20.11 0.60
CA SER A 17 10.24 -19.31 -0.62
C SER A 17 10.49 -17.87 -0.22
N VAL A 18 11.41 -17.20 -0.91
CA VAL A 18 11.63 -15.75 -0.73
C VAL A 18 11.23 -15.02 -1.99
N SER A 19 10.75 -13.79 -1.83
CA SER A 19 10.52 -12.91 -2.98
C SER A 19 11.81 -12.76 -3.79
N LYS A 20 11.74 -12.88 -5.13
CA LYS A 20 12.85 -12.51 -6.01
C LYS A 20 13.13 -11.01 -6.01
N ARG A 21 12.32 -10.20 -5.34
CA ARG A 21 12.61 -8.79 -5.09
C ARG A 21 12.70 -8.47 -3.61
N GLY A 22 13.75 -7.75 -3.25
CA GLY A 22 13.95 -7.17 -1.93
C GLY A 22 13.73 -5.66 -1.95
N PHE A 23 13.33 -5.12 -0.81
CA PHE A 23 13.04 -3.71 -0.64
C PHE A 23 14.16 -3.04 0.15
N ILE A 24 14.57 -1.84 -0.25
CA ILE A 24 15.62 -1.13 0.49
C ILE A 24 15.00 -0.47 1.73
N ALA A 25 15.23 -1.08 2.89
CA ALA A 25 14.75 -0.63 4.19
C ALA A 25 15.62 0.49 4.78
N GLU A 26 16.93 0.41 4.60
CA GLU A 26 17.90 1.44 4.98
C GLU A 26 18.91 1.62 3.85
N ASN A 27 19.37 2.85 3.64
CA ASN A 27 20.40 3.16 2.66
C ASN A 27 21.33 4.23 3.25
N THR A 28 22.62 3.93 3.28
CA THR A 28 23.66 4.82 3.78
C THR A 28 24.81 4.85 2.78
N TYR A 29 25.47 6.01 2.67
CA TYR A 29 26.60 6.18 1.77
C TYR A 29 27.80 6.68 2.58
N GLU A 30 28.87 5.90 2.60
CA GLU A 30 30.07 6.19 3.39
C GLU A 30 31.32 5.76 2.60
N ASP A 31 32.33 6.63 2.52
CA ASP A 31 33.62 6.37 1.88
C ASP A 31 33.57 5.79 0.45
N GLY A 32 32.62 6.26 -0.35
CA GLY A 32 32.46 5.81 -1.74
C GLY A 32 31.74 4.47 -1.89
N VAL A 33 31.15 3.95 -0.80
CA VAL A 33 30.39 2.70 -0.75
C VAL A 33 28.97 3.00 -0.28
N ASN A 34 27.99 2.52 -1.04
CA ASN A 34 26.59 2.52 -0.65
C ASN A 34 26.27 1.23 0.10
N TYR A 35 25.80 1.34 1.34
CA TYR A 35 25.29 0.23 2.13
C TYR A 35 23.76 0.28 2.14
N ALA A 36 23.13 -0.78 1.64
CA ALA A 36 21.68 -0.94 1.61
C ALA A 36 21.27 -2.14 2.45
N LYS A 37 20.34 -1.95 3.38
CA LYS A 37 19.67 -3.05 4.07
C LYS A 37 18.43 -3.41 3.29
N VAL A 38 18.38 -4.64 2.80
CA VAL A 38 17.33 -5.13 1.93
C VAL A 38 16.43 -6.10 2.67
N ALA A 39 15.16 -5.76 2.79
CA ALA A 39 14.12 -6.59 3.37
C ALA A 39 13.54 -7.53 2.29
N LEU A 40 13.61 -8.82 2.53
CA LEU A 40 13.08 -9.88 1.66
C LEU A 40 11.92 -10.59 2.36
N PRO A 41 10.68 -10.44 1.86
CA PRO A 41 9.55 -11.18 2.38
C PRO A 41 9.74 -12.68 2.21
N VAL A 42 9.52 -13.43 3.30
CA VAL A 42 9.68 -14.87 3.40
C VAL A 42 8.30 -15.52 3.49
N TYR A 43 8.09 -16.56 2.70
CA TYR A 43 6.84 -17.30 2.63
C TYR A 43 7.07 -18.80 2.80
N CYS A 44 6.07 -19.49 3.33
CA CYS A 44 6.04 -20.94 3.31
C CYS A 44 5.82 -21.44 1.88
N ALA A 45 6.74 -22.24 1.35
CA ALA A 45 6.67 -22.74 -0.02
C ALA A 45 5.41 -23.57 -0.30
N LEU A 46 4.92 -24.31 0.70
CA LEU A 46 3.75 -25.20 0.57
C LEU A 46 2.42 -24.45 0.69
N ARG A 47 2.35 -23.48 1.63
CA ARG A 47 1.10 -22.80 2.01
C ARG A 47 0.97 -21.39 1.45
N LYS A 48 2.01 -20.86 0.81
CA LYS A 48 2.12 -19.47 0.30
C LYS A 48 1.74 -18.40 1.32
N SER A 49 1.79 -18.74 2.61
CA SER A 49 1.55 -17.81 3.71
C SER A 49 2.84 -17.09 4.05
N TYR A 50 2.74 -15.78 4.27
CA TYR A 50 3.84 -14.99 4.81
C TYR A 50 4.33 -15.59 6.14
N LYS A 51 5.64 -15.59 6.33
CA LYS A 51 6.32 -16.17 7.51
C LYS A 51 7.23 -15.20 8.22
N GLY A 52 7.64 -14.11 7.58
CA GLY A 52 8.53 -13.13 8.18
C GLY A 52 9.38 -12.43 7.13
N MET A 53 10.38 -11.73 7.61
CA MET A 53 11.27 -10.91 6.79
C MET A 53 12.71 -11.39 6.98
N LEU A 54 13.43 -11.56 5.88
CA LEU A 54 14.86 -11.77 5.87
C LEU A 54 15.53 -10.44 5.52
N PHE A 55 16.43 -9.95 6.37
CA PHE A 55 17.21 -8.75 6.08
C PHE A 55 18.57 -9.15 5.51
N VAL A 56 18.90 -8.61 4.35
CA VAL A 56 20.18 -8.81 3.65
C VAL A 56 20.88 -7.46 3.55
N ASN A 57 22.06 -7.37 4.14
CA ASN A 57 22.90 -6.19 3.97
C ASN A 57 23.64 -6.29 2.63
N LEU A 58 23.58 -5.25 1.83
CA LEU A 58 24.27 -5.10 0.56
C LEU A 58 25.25 -3.94 0.67
N ALA A 59 26.43 -4.09 0.08
CA ALA A 59 27.39 -3.03 -0.09
C ALA A 59 27.74 -2.91 -1.58
N HIS A 60 27.60 -1.72 -2.14
CA HIS A 60 27.86 -1.43 -3.54
C HIS A 60 28.87 -0.29 -3.67
N ARG A 61 29.86 -0.46 -4.55
CA ARG A 61 30.85 0.57 -4.88
C ARG A 61 30.67 0.97 -6.34
N GLY A 62 30.28 2.22 -6.60
CA GLY A 62 29.98 2.70 -7.95
C GLY A 62 29.30 4.08 -7.96
N ALA A 63 29.15 4.67 -9.15
CA ALA A 63 28.52 5.98 -9.36
C ALA A 63 26.98 5.92 -9.26
N ASP A 64 26.38 4.76 -9.49
CA ASP A 64 24.94 4.53 -9.37
C ASP A 64 24.59 4.27 -7.90
N THR A 65 24.06 5.29 -7.23
CA THR A 65 23.65 5.17 -5.84
C THR A 65 22.35 4.38 -5.73
N LEU A 66 22.33 3.34 -4.90
CA LEU A 66 21.11 2.57 -4.59
C LEU A 66 19.98 3.41 -3.97
N SER A 67 20.26 4.68 -3.62
CA SER A 67 19.32 5.64 -3.05
C SER A 67 18.13 5.96 -3.95
N ASP A 68 18.28 5.76 -5.26
CA ASP A 68 17.29 6.10 -6.26
C ASP A 68 16.31 4.95 -6.54
N TYR A 69 16.59 3.78 -5.97
CA TYR A 69 15.77 2.57 -6.14
C TYR A 69 14.98 2.26 -4.87
N SER A 70 13.71 1.91 -5.03
CA SER A 70 12.85 1.46 -3.92
C SER A 70 12.90 -0.06 -3.70
N SER A 71 13.34 -0.81 -4.71
CA SER A 71 13.43 -2.28 -4.68
C SER A 71 14.54 -2.79 -5.60
N LEU A 72 14.95 -4.04 -5.36
CA LEU A 72 16.09 -4.70 -6.00
C LEU A 72 15.71 -6.14 -6.34
N GLU A 73 16.16 -6.65 -7.49
CA GLU A 73 16.02 -8.07 -7.80
C GLU A 73 17.13 -8.88 -7.12
N ILE A 74 16.76 -9.99 -6.50
CA ILE A 74 17.64 -10.92 -5.78
C ILE A 74 17.65 -12.26 -6.51
N ASP A 75 18.83 -12.69 -6.98
CA ASP A 75 19.04 -14.07 -7.41
C ASP A 75 19.11 -14.97 -6.17
N THR A 76 18.06 -15.75 -5.96
CA THR A 76 17.93 -16.63 -4.78
C THR A 76 18.96 -17.76 -4.76
N ARG A 77 19.59 -18.12 -5.90
CA ARG A 77 20.69 -19.10 -5.92
C ARG A 77 21.96 -18.52 -5.31
N VAL A 78 22.20 -17.23 -5.54
CA VAL A 78 23.33 -16.51 -4.92
C VAL A 78 23.10 -16.39 -3.42
N LEU A 79 21.88 -16.04 -3.01
CA LEU A 79 21.48 -15.98 -1.61
C LEU A 79 21.60 -17.35 -0.91
N GLU A 80 21.09 -18.43 -1.51
CA GLU A 80 21.18 -19.78 -0.93
C GLU A 80 22.63 -20.24 -0.77
N ARG A 81 23.49 -19.95 -1.75
CA ARG A 81 24.92 -20.26 -1.67
C ARG A 81 25.59 -19.46 -0.56
N ALA A 82 25.25 -18.18 -0.41
CA ALA A 82 25.81 -17.31 0.63
C ALA A 82 25.39 -17.77 2.04
N MET A 83 24.13 -18.17 2.24
CA MET A 83 23.60 -18.71 3.50
C MET A 83 24.26 -20.01 3.95
N LYS A 84 24.86 -20.79 3.05
CA LYS A 84 25.62 -22.00 3.40
C LYS A 84 27.03 -21.69 3.93
N VAL A 85 27.50 -20.44 3.85
CA VAL A 85 28.91 -20.05 4.10
C VAL A 85 29.10 -19.17 5.35
N GLY A 86 28.03 -18.73 6.04
CA GLY A 86 28.10 -18.05 7.35
C GLY A 86 27.52 -16.63 7.39
N ASP A 87 27.73 -15.93 8.52
CA ASP A 87 26.88 -14.84 9.04
C ASP A 87 27.00 -13.45 8.39
N CYS A 88 27.82 -13.27 7.34
CA CYS A 88 27.94 -11.98 6.63
C CYS A 88 27.93 -12.19 5.10
N TYR A 89 26.99 -11.53 4.42
CA TYR A 89 26.69 -11.80 3.01
C TYR A 89 27.18 -10.67 2.10
N TRP A 90 27.96 -11.01 1.08
CA TRP A 90 28.37 -10.10 0.01
C TRP A 90 27.75 -10.58 -1.30
N VAL A 91 26.78 -9.83 -1.84
CA VAL A 91 26.12 -10.17 -3.11
C VAL A 91 26.65 -9.23 -4.19
N ASN A 92 27.50 -9.76 -5.09
CA ASN A 92 28.18 -8.99 -6.14
C ASN A 92 27.34 -8.74 -7.40
N THR A 93 26.02 -8.90 -7.34
CA THR A 93 25.19 -8.66 -8.52
C THR A 93 23.81 -8.19 -8.10
N MET A 94 23.51 -6.95 -8.43
CA MET A 94 22.19 -6.38 -8.37
C MET A 94 21.78 -6.15 -9.80
N ILE A 95 20.66 -6.74 -10.22
CA ILE A 95 20.04 -6.43 -11.51
C ILE A 95 19.03 -5.32 -11.20
N PRO A 96 19.24 -4.08 -11.67
CA PRO A 96 18.21 -3.05 -11.61
C PRO A 96 16.99 -3.56 -12.37
N SER A 97 15.95 -3.93 -11.66
CA SER A 97 14.74 -4.44 -12.28
C SER A 97 13.92 -3.27 -12.80
N HIS A 98 14.05 -2.98 -14.09
CA HIS A 98 13.18 -2.06 -14.82
C HIS A 98 11.88 -2.73 -15.32
N SER A 99 11.61 -4.01 -14.97
CA SER A 99 10.51 -4.79 -15.55
C SER A 99 9.69 -5.61 -14.54
N GLY A 100 8.45 -5.18 -14.25
CA GLY A 100 7.31 -6.06 -13.96
C GLY A 100 6.90 -6.28 -12.49
N LEU A 101 6.06 -5.40 -11.94
CA LEU A 101 4.74 -5.68 -11.32
C LEU A 101 4.44 -6.96 -10.47
N ASP A 102 5.41 -7.66 -9.87
CA ASP A 102 5.12 -8.89 -9.07
C ASP A 102 5.33 -8.75 -7.55
N CYS A 103 5.54 -7.56 -7.02
CA CYS A 103 5.68 -7.34 -5.58
C CYS A 103 4.36 -6.85 -4.97
N ASN A 104 3.88 -7.53 -3.91
CA ASN A 104 2.83 -6.99 -3.07
C ASN A 104 3.46 -6.00 -2.09
N PRO A 105 3.11 -4.71 -2.14
CA PRO A 105 3.79 -3.68 -1.35
C PRO A 105 3.44 -3.78 0.14
N PHE A 106 2.32 -4.40 0.50
CA PHE A 106 1.93 -4.58 1.91
C PHE A 106 2.66 -5.74 2.60
N ASP A 107 3.16 -6.72 1.86
CA ASP A 107 4.08 -7.72 2.41
C ASP A 107 5.41 -7.06 2.87
N TYR A 108 5.79 -5.93 2.25
CA TYR A 108 6.92 -5.11 2.68
C TYR A 108 6.60 -4.17 3.83
N ALA A 109 5.38 -3.64 3.90
CA ALA A 109 4.98 -2.71 4.94
C ALA A 109 5.27 -3.25 6.35
N GLN A 110 5.07 -4.55 6.56
CA GLN A 110 5.39 -5.20 7.83
C GLN A 110 6.88 -5.11 8.24
N ALA A 111 7.81 -4.99 7.29
CA ALA A 111 9.24 -4.87 7.59
C ALA A 111 9.64 -3.51 8.16
N VAL A 112 8.89 -2.46 7.79
CA VAL A 112 9.29 -1.06 8.04
C VAL A 112 8.39 -0.35 9.04
N LEU A 113 7.26 -0.96 9.35
CA LEU A 113 6.35 -0.51 10.39
C LEU A 113 6.77 -1.10 11.75
N PRO A 114 6.50 -0.40 12.86
CA PRO A 114 6.64 -0.97 14.20
C PRO A 114 5.71 -2.18 14.38
N ALA A 115 5.99 -3.04 15.35
CA ALA A 115 5.19 -4.24 15.61
C ALA A 115 3.70 -3.93 15.90
N THR A 116 3.45 -2.78 16.52
CA THR A 116 2.11 -2.27 16.80
C THR A 116 1.99 -0.81 16.41
N LEU A 117 0.78 -0.42 16.00
CA LEU A 117 0.41 0.96 15.69
C LEU A 117 -0.62 1.45 16.70
N GLN A 118 -0.47 2.68 17.19
CA GLN A 118 -1.52 3.29 18.01
C GLN A 118 -2.73 3.61 17.14
N HIS A 119 -3.90 3.18 17.57
CA HIS A 119 -5.14 3.59 16.95
C HIS A 119 -5.49 5.03 17.35
N ALA A 120 -6.01 5.82 16.41
CA ALA A 120 -6.23 7.24 16.64
C ALA A 120 -7.21 7.49 17.78
N GLY A 121 -6.75 8.20 18.82
CA GLY A 121 -7.59 8.67 19.92
C GLY A 121 -7.60 7.79 21.19
N GLY A 122 -6.75 6.76 21.32
CA GLY A 122 -6.79 5.86 22.47
C GLY A 122 -5.47 5.17 22.87
N VAL A 123 -5.56 4.23 23.81
CA VAL A 123 -4.48 3.33 24.27
C VAL A 123 -4.44 2.03 23.44
N GLU A 124 -5.42 1.85 22.56
CA GLU A 124 -5.60 0.64 21.76
C GLU A 124 -4.54 0.56 20.65
N VAL A 125 -4.07 -0.67 20.41
CA VAL A 125 -2.99 -0.95 19.48
C VAL A 125 -3.45 -1.93 18.41
N ILE A 126 -3.14 -1.60 17.16
CA ILE A 126 -3.34 -2.46 16.00
C ILE A 126 -2.09 -3.32 15.81
N ASP A 127 -2.27 -4.62 15.61
CA ASP A 127 -1.18 -5.52 15.23
C ASP A 127 -0.82 -5.29 13.77
N THR A 128 0.41 -4.82 13.54
CA THR A 128 0.88 -4.46 12.19
C THR A 128 0.91 -5.66 11.26
N ALA A 129 1.21 -6.87 11.77
CA ALA A 129 1.24 -8.07 10.95
C ALA A 129 -0.15 -8.41 10.40
N SER A 130 -1.19 -8.33 11.24
CA SER A 130 -2.58 -8.53 10.86
C SER A 130 -3.07 -7.46 9.87
N LEU A 131 -2.72 -6.20 10.11
CA LEU A 131 -3.04 -5.09 9.21
C LEU A 131 -2.39 -5.25 7.83
N CYS A 132 -1.10 -5.59 7.79
CA CYS A 132 -0.37 -5.80 6.54
C CYS A 132 -0.88 -7.04 5.82
N GLY A 133 -1.16 -8.13 6.54
CA GLY A 133 -1.78 -9.33 5.98
C GLY A 133 -3.12 -9.03 5.32
N PHE A 134 -3.96 -8.22 5.97
CA PHE A 134 -5.23 -7.76 5.42
C PHE A 134 -5.09 -6.96 4.13
N LEU A 135 -4.29 -5.88 4.15
CA LEU A 135 -4.07 -5.05 2.97
C LEU A 135 -3.39 -5.82 1.84
N SER A 136 -2.56 -6.79 2.20
CA SER A 136 -1.93 -7.70 1.26
C SER A 136 -2.98 -8.58 0.55
N GLU A 137 -3.94 -9.15 1.26
CA GLU A 137 -5.03 -9.92 0.65
C GLU A 137 -5.93 -9.04 -0.22
N VAL A 138 -6.23 -7.81 0.23
CA VAL A 138 -6.96 -6.82 -0.58
C VAL A 138 -6.23 -6.53 -1.87
N PHE A 139 -4.92 -6.28 -1.81
CA PHE A 139 -4.11 -6.05 -3.01
C PHE A 139 -4.10 -7.27 -3.93
N ARG A 140 -4.03 -8.50 -3.39
CA ARG A 140 -4.12 -9.74 -4.20
C ARG A 140 -5.48 -9.92 -4.86
N PHE A 141 -6.55 -9.44 -4.24
CA PHE A 141 -7.91 -9.52 -4.75
C PHE A 141 -8.16 -8.59 -5.95
N LEU A 142 -7.43 -7.47 -6.04
CA LEU A 142 -7.56 -6.54 -7.16
C LEU A 142 -7.31 -7.23 -8.51
N ASN A 143 -8.06 -6.79 -9.52
CA ASN A 143 -7.83 -7.18 -10.92
C ASN A 143 -6.38 -6.87 -11.34
N PRO A 144 -5.80 -7.62 -12.29
CA PRO A 144 -4.43 -7.39 -12.76
C PRO A 144 -4.15 -5.95 -13.18
N GLU A 145 -5.07 -5.32 -13.90
CA GLU A 145 -4.95 -3.93 -14.35
C GLU A 145 -4.96 -2.93 -13.19
N ASP A 146 -5.78 -3.16 -12.16
CA ASP A 146 -5.88 -2.31 -10.97
C ASP A 146 -4.62 -2.42 -10.10
N ARG A 147 -4.09 -3.63 -9.94
CA ARG A 147 -2.79 -3.85 -9.27
C ARG A 147 -1.67 -3.14 -10.01
N SER A 148 -1.68 -3.25 -11.33
CA SER A 148 -0.67 -2.63 -12.20
C SER A 148 -0.69 -1.11 -12.04
N LEU A 149 -1.87 -0.51 -12.05
CA LEU A 149 -2.03 0.92 -11.84
C LEU A 149 -1.61 1.35 -10.43
N TYR A 150 -2.00 0.61 -9.38
CA TYR A 150 -1.59 0.90 -8.01
C TYR A 150 -0.07 0.91 -7.86
N LEU A 151 0.61 -0.10 -8.39
CA LEU A 151 2.06 -0.22 -8.33
C LEU A 151 2.75 0.86 -9.15
N GLU A 152 2.23 1.21 -10.33
CA GLU A 152 2.74 2.32 -11.12
C GLU A 152 2.62 3.65 -10.37
N ILE A 153 1.51 3.89 -9.67
CA ILE A 153 1.33 5.11 -8.87
C ILE A 153 2.25 5.14 -7.65
N MET A 154 2.24 4.06 -6.86
CA MET A 154 2.89 4.03 -5.53
C MET A 154 4.38 3.72 -5.59
N GLY A 155 4.85 3.12 -6.69
CA GLY A 155 6.26 2.84 -6.96
C GLY A 155 7.09 4.10 -7.24
N GLN A 156 6.45 5.20 -7.63
CA GLN A 156 7.11 6.47 -7.91
C GLN A 156 7.59 7.15 -6.61
N THR A 157 8.76 7.78 -6.65
CA THR A 157 9.20 8.84 -5.72
C THR A 157 9.01 8.55 -4.22
N LYS A 158 9.33 7.33 -3.76
CA LYS A 158 9.16 6.91 -2.35
C LYS A 158 7.72 7.10 -1.81
N ARG A 159 6.70 7.25 -2.67
CA ARG A 159 5.31 7.50 -2.29
C ARG A 159 4.80 6.46 -1.30
N PHE A 160 5.04 5.18 -1.60
CA PHE A 160 4.66 4.09 -0.69
C PHE A 160 5.34 4.21 0.69
N ASN A 161 6.64 4.50 0.74
CA ASN A 161 7.35 4.68 2.02
C ASN A 161 6.79 5.85 2.84
N LYS A 162 6.43 6.97 2.18
CA LYS A 162 5.77 8.08 2.86
C LYS A 162 4.36 7.70 3.30
N PHE A 163 3.59 7.01 2.46
CA PHE A 163 2.23 6.56 2.75
C PHE A 163 2.16 5.73 4.03
N LEU A 164 3.14 4.84 4.24
CA LEU A 164 3.24 4.05 5.46
C LEU A 164 3.51 4.88 6.72
N LYS A 165 4.10 6.08 6.61
CA LYS A 165 4.60 6.87 7.76
C LYS A 165 3.77 8.12 8.05
N TYR A 166 3.11 8.67 7.05
CA TYR A 166 2.47 9.99 7.15
C TYR A 166 1.12 9.92 7.86
N ALA A 167 0.73 11.04 8.43
CA ALA A 167 -0.61 11.26 8.96
C ALA A 167 -1.64 11.38 7.84
N ALA A 168 -2.90 11.01 8.13
CA ALA A 168 -4.03 11.22 7.23
C ALA A 168 -4.56 12.66 7.29
N SER A 169 -4.18 13.42 8.32
CA SER A 169 -4.61 14.80 8.54
C SER A 169 -3.55 15.58 9.30
N THR A 170 -3.54 16.90 9.19
CA THR A 170 -2.67 17.76 10.01
C THR A 170 -3.26 18.07 11.38
N SER A 171 -4.57 17.91 11.58
CA SER A 171 -5.26 18.33 12.80
C SER A 171 -6.52 17.54 13.16
N SER A 172 -6.98 16.65 12.29
CA SER A 172 -8.21 15.85 12.49
C SER A 172 -7.87 14.41 12.88
N HIS A 173 -8.82 13.48 12.69
CA HIS A 173 -8.60 12.05 12.89
C HIS A 173 -7.39 11.53 12.13
N HIS A 174 -6.68 10.57 12.74
CA HIS A 174 -5.44 9.98 12.19
C HIS A 174 -4.35 11.02 11.88
N ASN A 175 -4.18 12.03 12.74
CA ASN A 175 -3.14 13.07 12.60
C ASN A 175 -1.74 12.67 13.09
N GLN A 176 -1.56 11.43 13.50
CA GLN A 176 -0.29 10.87 13.97
C GLN A 176 0.44 10.11 12.86
N GLU A 177 1.71 9.76 13.09
CA GLU A 177 2.45 8.83 12.24
C GLU A 177 1.63 7.56 11.96
N HIS A 178 1.75 7.07 10.72
CA HIS A 178 1.01 5.91 10.21
C HIS A 178 -0.52 6.11 10.09
N GLY A 179 -1.04 7.28 10.46
CA GLY A 179 -2.47 7.58 10.39
C GLY A 179 -3.06 7.41 8.99
N LEU A 180 -2.31 7.74 7.93
CA LEU A 180 -2.77 7.56 6.55
C LEU A 180 -3.00 6.08 6.20
N LEU A 181 -2.11 5.19 6.66
CA LEU A 181 -2.25 3.75 6.48
C LEU A 181 -3.47 3.20 7.24
N LEU A 182 -3.64 3.61 8.50
CA LEU A 182 -4.77 3.18 9.34
C LEU A 182 -6.10 3.64 8.76
N HIS A 183 -6.20 4.93 8.38
CA HIS A 183 -7.37 5.49 7.72
C HIS A 183 -7.71 4.72 6.44
N THR A 184 -6.71 4.48 5.59
CA THR A 184 -6.89 3.71 4.35
C THR A 184 -7.39 2.30 4.63
N ALA A 185 -6.84 1.61 5.62
CA ALA A 185 -7.27 0.27 6.00
C ALA A 185 -8.70 0.23 6.54
N GLU A 186 -9.11 1.24 7.34
CA GLU A 186 -10.49 1.38 7.79
C GLU A 186 -11.44 1.60 6.61
N THR A 187 -11.10 2.48 5.68
CA THR A 187 -11.90 2.74 4.48
C THR A 187 -12.03 1.47 3.64
N VAL A 188 -10.92 0.75 3.40
CA VAL A 188 -10.92 -0.54 2.69
C VAL A 188 -11.79 -1.59 3.40
N ALA A 189 -11.68 -1.72 4.72
CA ALA A 189 -12.50 -2.65 5.49
C ALA A 189 -13.99 -2.33 5.39
N ASN A 190 -14.37 -1.04 5.44
CA ASN A 190 -15.75 -0.62 5.27
C ASN A 190 -16.29 -0.90 3.85
N VAL A 191 -15.47 -0.76 2.80
CA VAL A 191 -15.84 -1.18 1.43
C VAL A 191 -16.12 -2.68 1.39
N LEU A 192 -15.28 -3.51 2.01
CA LEU A 192 -15.50 -4.95 2.07
C LEU A 192 -16.75 -5.32 2.85
N LEU A 193 -17.02 -4.68 3.99
CA LEU A 193 -18.25 -4.89 4.75
C LEU A 193 -19.49 -4.56 3.91
N LYS A 194 -19.44 -3.48 3.12
CA LYS A 194 -20.51 -3.14 2.18
C LYS A 194 -20.71 -4.23 1.13
N ALA A 195 -19.63 -4.79 0.59
CA ALA A 195 -19.69 -5.91 -0.35
C ALA A 195 -20.27 -7.18 0.31
N LEU A 196 -19.85 -7.49 1.53
CA LEU A 196 -20.32 -8.67 2.27
C LEU A 196 -21.79 -8.58 2.68
N ALA A 197 -22.30 -7.36 2.89
CA ALA A 197 -23.71 -7.11 3.18
C ALA A 197 -24.66 -7.35 1.99
N THR A 198 -24.12 -7.51 0.77
CA THR A 198 -24.91 -7.90 -0.41
C THR A 198 -25.09 -9.42 -0.43
N THR A 199 -26.10 -9.93 -1.14
CA THR A 199 -26.32 -11.37 -1.24
C THR A 199 -25.22 -12.04 -2.08
N PRO A 200 -24.88 -13.32 -1.85
CA PRO A 200 -23.94 -14.06 -2.72
C PRO A 200 -24.34 -14.02 -4.20
N GLU A 201 -25.64 -14.06 -4.49
CA GLU A 201 -26.20 -14.01 -5.84
C GLU A 201 -25.99 -12.64 -6.48
N GLU A 202 -26.21 -11.54 -5.74
CA GLU A 202 -25.93 -10.18 -6.22
C GLU A 202 -24.44 -9.97 -6.46
N ARG A 203 -23.55 -10.53 -5.61
CA ARG A 203 -22.10 -10.47 -5.83
C ARG A 203 -21.63 -11.24 -7.05
N ALA A 204 -22.23 -12.42 -7.30
CA ALA A 204 -21.88 -13.27 -8.43
C ALA A 204 -22.57 -12.86 -9.74
N SER A 205 -23.47 -11.87 -9.69
CA SER A 205 -24.18 -11.35 -10.84
C SER A 205 -23.23 -10.77 -11.89
N SER A 206 -23.62 -10.86 -13.16
CA SER A 206 -22.95 -10.15 -14.27
C SER A 206 -23.00 -8.62 -14.13
N LYS A 207 -23.86 -8.11 -13.25
CA LYS A 207 -23.95 -6.71 -12.85
C LYS A 207 -23.97 -6.66 -11.33
N PRO A 208 -22.81 -6.76 -10.67
CA PRO A 208 -22.74 -6.59 -9.23
C PRO A 208 -23.19 -5.16 -8.87
N PRO A 209 -23.61 -4.91 -7.62
CA PRO A 209 -24.08 -3.60 -7.19
C PRO A 209 -23.03 -2.49 -7.36
N PHE A 210 -21.75 -2.85 -7.35
CA PHE A 210 -20.61 -2.01 -7.68
C PHE A 210 -19.40 -2.87 -8.08
N ASP A 211 -18.45 -2.30 -8.81
CA ASP A 211 -17.17 -2.95 -9.11
C ASP A 211 -16.26 -2.94 -7.87
N LEU A 212 -16.15 -4.11 -7.22
CA LEU A 212 -15.40 -4.24 -5.97
C LEU A 212 -13.91 -3.96 -6.15
N SER A 213 -13.29 -4.44 -7.24
CA SER A 213 -11.86 -4.21 -7.47
C SER A 213 -11.57 -2.72 -7.67
N LEU A 214 -12.38 -2.04 -8.48
CA LEU A 214 -12.25 -0.59 -8.70
C LEU A 214 -12.46 0.20 -7.40
N THR A 215 -13.45 -0.20 -6.59
CA THR A 215 -13.76 0.50 -5.33
C THR A 215 -12.67 0.30 -4.29
N LEU A 216 -12.08 -0.90 -4.21
CA LEU A 216 -10.93 -1.18 -3.33
C LEU A 216 -9.69 -0.41 -3.79
N LEU A 217 -9.43 -0.35 -5.09
CA LEU A 217 -8.36 0.49 -5.65
C LEU A 217 -8.57 1.97 -5.28
N ALA A 218 -9.78 2.48 -5.46
CA ALA A 218 -10.13 3.85 -5.08
C ALA A 218 -9.93 4.07 -3.58
N ALA A 219 -10.36 3.14 -2.72
CA ALA A 219 -10.14 3.21 -1.27
C ALA A 219 -8.65 3.21 -0.90
N LEU A 220 -7.82 2.41 -1.57
CA LEU A 220 -6.38 2.39 -1.36
C LEU A 220 -5.68 3.68 -1.79
N LEU A 221 -6.25 4.43 -2.74
CA LEU A 221 -5.62 5.60 -3.35
C LEU A 221 -6.20 6.95 -2.92
N HIS A 222 -7.45 7.02 -2.44
CA HIS A 222 -8.20 8.27 -2.32
C HIS A 222 -7.44 9.39 -1.58
N ASP A 223 -6.75 9.02 -0.50
CA ASP A 223 -5.96 9.91 0.33
C ASP A 223 -4.45 9.75 0.15
N ALA A 224 -3.98 8.82 -0.69
CA ALA A 224 -2.56 8.49 -0.81
C ALA A 224 -1.72 9.68 -1.32
N ALA A 225 -2.32 10.63 -2.03
CA ALA A 225 -1.64 11.86 -2.47
C ALA A 225 -1.33 12.86 -1.33
N LYS A 226 -1.87 12.67 -0.12
CA LYS A 226 -1.53 13.50 1.07
C LYS A 226 -0.04 13.45 1.43
N VAL A 227 0.66 12.41 1.01
CA VAL A 227 2.13 12.29 1.19
C VAL A 227 2.94 13.37 0.46
N ASP A 228 2.34 14.01 -0.54
CA ASP A 228 2.91 15.14 -1.27
C ASP A 228 2.19 16.46 -0.94
N GLU A 229 1.33 16.48 0.09
CA GLU A 229 0.72 17.69 0.66
C GLU A 229 1.43 18.16 1.93
N TYR A 230 2.01 17.23 2.68
CA TYR A 230 2.53 17.52 4.01
C TYR A 230 4.06 17.60 4.04
N TYR A 231 4.57 18.61 4.75
CA TYR A 231 5.92 18.60 5.29
C TYR A 231 5.87 18.00 6.70
N ARG A 232 6.68 16.96 6.92
CA ARG A 232 6.93 16.46 8.26
C ARG A 232 8.02 17.31 8.90
N LEU A 233 7.65 18.09 9.92
CA LEU A 233 8.57 18.97 10.65
C LEU A 233 9.23 18.25 11.84
N ALA A 234 8.50 17.32 12.46
CA ALA A 234 8.95 16.42 13.54
C ALA A 234 8.06 15.15 13.54
N PRO A 235 8.32 14.13 14.39
CA PRO A 235 7.31 13.10 14.67
C PRO A 235 5.96 13.72 15.04
N ASP A 236 4.88 13.25 14.41
CA ASP A 236 3.50 13.75 14.58
C ASP A 236 3.23 15.24 14.28
N VAL A 237 4.23 15.99 13.80
CA VAL A 237 4.08 17.41 13.47
C VAL A 237 4.16 17.61 11.97
N TYR A 238 3.02 17.98 11.38
CA TYR A 238 2.86 18.18 9.95
C TYR A 238 2.40 19.60 9.63
N SER A 239 2.89 20.14 8.51
CA SER A 239 2.44 21.40 7.92
C SER A 239 2.08 21.20 6.45
N THR A 240 1.14 21.98 5.93
CA THR A 240 0.74 21.93 4.53
C THR A 240 1.76 22.63 3.64
N ASN A 241 1.95 22.11 2.43
CA ASN A 241 2.75 22.75 1.40
C ASN A 241 1.88 23.51 0.39
N LEU A 242 2.53 24.22 -0.54
CA LEU A 242 1.85 25.00 -1.56
C LEU A 242 0.92 24.15 -2.46
N ASN A 243 1.26 22.87 -2.69
CA ASN A 243 0.40 21.98 -3.48
C ASN A 243 -0.92 21.69 -2.75
N CYS A 244 -0.88 21.49 -1.43
CA CYS A 244 -2.07 21.35 -0.59
C CYS A 244 -2.91 22.63 -0.60
N GLU A 245 -2.28 23.80 -0.46
CA GLU A 245 -2.96 25.09 -0.40
C GLU A 245 -3.63 25.50 -1.73
N LEU A 246 -3.04 25.12 -2.86
CA LEU A 246 -3.52 25.54 -4.19
C LEU A 246 -4.38 24.50 -4.90
N LEU A 247 -4.14 23.19 -4.68
CA LEU A 247 -4.72 22.13 -5.50
C LEU A 247 -5.41 21.03 -4.68
N GLY A 248 -4.79 20.58 -3.59
CA GLY A 248 -5.30 19.47 -2.80
C GLY A 248 -4.88 18.08 -3.31
N HIS A 249 -5.01 17.07 -2.44
CA HIS A 249 -4.60 15.68 -2.71
C HIS A 249 -5.51 15.03 -3.75
N GLU A 250 -6.81 15.33 -3.79
CA GLU A 250 -7.71 14.77 -4.81
C GLU A 250 -7.21 15.12 -6.23
N GLN A 251 -6.91 16.39 -6.48
CA GLN A 251 -6.38 16.85 -7.78
C GLN A 251 -4.99 16.28 -8.06
N THR A 252 -4.18 16.11 -7.01
CA THR A 252 -2.86 15.49 -7.11
C THR A 252 -2.97 14.02 -7.49
N MET A 253 -3.94 13.30 -6.93
CA MET A 253 -4.22 11.89 -7.23
C MET A 253 -4.69 11.71 -8.67
N LEU A 254 -5.57 12.59 -9.17
CA LEU A 254 -5.97 12.58 -10.59
C LEU A 254 -4.76 12.74 -11.53
N LYS A 255 -3.81 13.63 -11.20
CA LYS A 255 -2.57 13.77 -11.98
C LYS A 255 -1.72 12.50 -11.93
N TRP A 256 -1.65 11.84 -10.78
CA TRP A 256 -0.89 10.58 -10.66
C TRP A 256 -1.51 9.45 -11.47
N ILE A 257 -2.85 9.33 -11.43
CA ILE A 257 -3.60 8.36 -12.23
C ILE A 257 -3.33 8.62 -13.72
N ALA A 258 -3.55 9.85 -14.20
CA ALA A 258 -3.36 10.19 -15.60
C ALA A 258 -1.93 9.90 -16.10
N VAL A 259 -0.90 10.23 -15.31
CA VAL A 259 0.49 9.92 -15.64
C VAL A 259 0.73 8.41 -15.67
N ALA A 260 0.24 7.67 -14.68
CA ALA A 260 0.41 6.22 -14.61
C ALA A 260 -0.33 5.48 -15.75
N CYS A 261 -1.53 5.93 -16.12
CA CYS A 261 -2.27 5.44 -17.28
C CYS A 261 -1.51 5.72 -18.58
N ALA A 262 -0.95 6.92 -18.75
CA ALA A 262 -0.16 7.28 -19.93
C ALA A 262 1.14 6.47 -20.06
N VAL A 263 1.81 6.18 -18.94
CA VAL A 263 3.04 5.38 -18.91
C VAL A 263 2.76 3.90 -19.16
N SER A 264 1.74 3.34 -18.50
CA SER A 264 1.38 1.93 -18.66
C SER A 264 0.73 1.62 -20.01
N GLY A 265 0.00 2.57 -20.59
CA GLY A 265 -0.68 2.47 -21.89
C GLY A 265 -1.79 1.41 -21.96
N CYS A 266 -2.08 0.72 -20.86
CA CYS A 266 -2.89 -0.50 -20.82
C CYS A 266 -4.12 -0.41 -19.90
N TYR A 267 -4.29 0.68 -19.16
CA TYR A 267 -5.45 0.84 -18.27
C TYR A 267 -6.68 1.30 -19.08
N PRO A 268 -7.84 0.62 -18.99
CA PRO A 268 -9.01 0.98 -19.80
C PRO A 268 -9.53 2.38 -19.48
N THR A 269 -9.74 3.21 -20.51
CA THR A 269 -10.17 4.61 -20.35
C THR A 269 -11.50 4.77 -19.61
N ASP A 270 -12.45 3.84 -19.80
CA ASP A 270 -13.71 3.89 -19.06
C ASP A 270 -13.53 3.56 -17.58
N ARG A 271 -12.55 2.70 -17.26
CA ARG A 271 -12.20 2.31 -15.89
C ARG A 271 -11.42 3.43 -15.20
N GLU A 272 -10.50 4.09 -15.90
CA GLU A 272 -9.82 5.32 -15.48
C GLU A 272 -10.84 6.38 -15.05
N LEU A 273 -11.78 6.72 -15.93
CA LEU A 273 -12.78 7.74 -15.65
C LEU A 273 -13.66 7.38 -14.44
N LYS A 274 -14.01 6.10 -14.25
CA LYS A 274 -14.77 5.65 -13.08
C LYS A 274 -13.95 5.75 -11.79
N LEU A 275 -12.65 5.43 -11.83
CA LEU A 275 -11.73 5.57 -10.70
C LEU A 275 -11.58 7.05 -10.30
N GLU A 276 -11.29 7.92 -11.28
CA GLU A 276 -11.18 9.36 -11.08
C GLU A 276 -12.48 9.93 -10.50
N HIS A 277 -13.63 9.55 -11.07
CA HIS A 277 -14.94 9.95 -10.56
C HIS A 277 -15.22 9.41 -9.16
N ALA A 278 -14.79 8.19 -8.83
CA ALA A 278 -14.95 7.65 -7.48
C ALA A 278 -14.22 8.51 -6.45
N ILE A 279 -13.00 8.94 -6.76
CA ILE A 279 -12.14 9.72 -5.86
C ILE A 279 -12.61 11.19 -5.76
N CYS A 280 -12.81 11.89 -6.88
CA CYS A 280 -13.04 13.34 -6.86
C CYS A 280 -14.50 13.79 -6.78
N ALA A 281 -15.47 12.86 -6.87
CA ALA A 281 -16.86 13.27 -6.90
C ALA A 281 -17.32 13.83 -5.55
N VAL A 282 -17.99 14.99 -5.58
CA VAL A 282 -18.35 15.74 -4.37
C VAL A 282 -19.85 15.62 -4.03
N LYS A 283 -20.19 15.85 -2.75
CA LYS A 283 -21.58 15.84 -2.27
C LYS A 283 -22.30 17.17 -2.54
N LYS A 284 -21.63 18.30 -2.35
CA LYS A 284 -22.22 19.66 -2.41
C LYS A 284 -21.46 20.52 -3.43
N GLN A 285 -22.13 21.56 -3.93
CA GLN A 285 -21.53 22.62 -4.76
C GLN A 285 -20.82 22.14 -6.06
N HIS A 286 -21.24 21.00 -6.60
CA HIS A 286 -20.67 20.39 -7.81
C HIS A 286 -20.80 21.25 -9.09
N ASP A 287 -21.73 22.20 -9.12
CA ASP A 287 -21.87 23.13 -10.24
C ASP A 287 -20.85 24.28 -10.19
N GLN A 288 -20.16 24.45 -9.06
CA GLN A 288 -19.23 25.55 -8.79
C GLN A 288 -17.79 25.10 -8.52
N SER A 289 -17.58 23.84 -8.11
CA SER A 289 -16.27 23.34 -7.69
C SER A 289 -15.42 22.73 -8.81
N GLY A 290 -15.94 22.61 -10.03
CA GLY A 290 -15.30 21.86 -11.12
C GLY A 290 -15.40 20.33 -10.98
N ALA A 291 -15.58 19.82 -9.75
CA ALA A 291 -15.87 18.42 -9.47
C ALA A 291 -17.35 18.08 -9.65
N ARG A 292 -17.66 16.86 -10.13
CA ARG A 292 -19.05 16.45 -10.40
C ARG A 292 -19.68 15.77 -9.19
N LYS A 293 -21.02 15.82 -9.13
CA LYS A 293 -21.76 15.05 -8.12
C LYS A 293 -21.52 13.55 -8.28
N ARG A 294 -21.53 12.81 -7.17
CA ARG A 294 -21.49 11.34 -7.16
C ARG A 294 -22.61 10.77 -8.04
N LYS A 295 -22.25 9.76 -8.84
CA LYS A 295 -23.09 9.18 -9.90
C LYS A 295 -22.88 7.69 -10.07
N THR A 296 -21.69 7.19 -9.72
CA THR A 296 -21.37 5.77 -9.79
C THR A 296 -21.55 5.12 -8.42
N PRO A 297 -21.99 3.85 -8.34
CA PRO A 297 -22.05 3.11 -7.08
C PRO A 297 -20.74 3.14 -6.30
N GLU A 298 -19.60 3.02 -6.98
CA GLU A 298 -18.26 3.03 -6.39
C GLU A 298 -17.99 4.36 -5.68
N SER A 299 -18.40 5.50 -6.28
CA SER A 299 -18.25 6.83 -5.66
C SER A 299 -19.09 6.99 -4.39
N PHE A 300 -20.26 6.34 -4.32
CA PHE A 300 -21.10 6.35 -3.11
C PHE A 300 -20.53 5.44 -2.02
N VAL A 301 -20.13 4.22 -2.39
CA VAL A 301 -19.54 3.25 -1.44
C VAL A 301 -18.25 3.78 -0.84
N LEU A 302 -17.35 4.36 -1.65
CA LEU A 302 -16.11 4.96 -1.15
C LEU A 302 -16.39 6.08 -0.15
N HIS A 303 -17.33 6.98 -0.47
CA HIS A 303 -17.68 8.08 0.43
C HIS A 303 -18.31 7.61 1.74
N GLU A 304 -19.19 6.60 1.70
CA GLU A 304 -19.76 6.01 2.91
C GLU A 304 -18.67 5.39 3.80
N ALA A 305 -17.70 4.71 3.18
CA ALA A 305 -16.58 4.07 3.86
C ALA A 305 -15.61 5.08 4.50
N ASP A 306 -15.20 6.11 3.75
CA ASP A 306 -14.38 7.21 4.25
C ASP A 306 -15.07 7.94 5.43
N CYS A 307 -16.35 8.28 5.27
CA CYS A 307 -17.13 8.87 6.36
C CYS A 307 -17.29 7.92 7.56
N ALA A 308 -17.23 6.60 7.39
CA ALA A 308 -17.29 5.64 8.49
C ALA A 308 -15.99 5.63 9.30
N SER A 309 -14.84 5.71 8.64
CA SER A 309 -13.54 5.91 9.31
C SER A 309 -13.54 7.22 10.11
N ALA A 310 -14.01 8.33 9.53
CA ALA A 310 -14.09 9.61 10.24
C ALA A 310 -15.02 9.57 11.46
N ARG A 311 -16.19 8.90 11.35
CA ARG A 311 -17.15 8.78 12.48
C ARG A 311 -16.60 7.98 13.65
N ALA A 312 -15.82 6.92 13.38
CA ALA A 312 -15.16 6.14 14.43
C ALA A 312 -14.38 7.06 15.36
N PHE A 313 -13.64 8.00 14.79
CA PHE A 313 -12.90 8.98 15.57
C PHE A 313 -13.79 10.10 16.16
N ASP A 314 -14.58 10.79 15.33
CA ASP A 314 -15.29 12.01 15.75
C ASP A 314 -16.40 11.74 16.78
N LYS A 315 -16.98 10.53 16.75
CA LYS A 315 -18.11 10.14 17.61
C LYS A 315 -17.73 9.10 18.67
N GLY A 316 -16.45 8.69 18.72
CA GLY A 316 -15.99 7.62 19.59
C GLY A 316 -16.64 6.26 19.28
N GLU A 317 -17.07 6.03 18.04
CA GLU A 317 -17.50 4.70 17.60
C GLU A 317 -16.26 3.79 17.49
N THR A 318 -16.37 2.53 17.88
CA THR A 318 -15.24 1.60 17.77
C THR A 318 -14.82 1.45 16.31
N SER A 319 -13.53 1.62 16.02
CA SER A 319 -13.02 1.42 14.66
C SER A 319 -13.35 0.03 14.15
N VAL A 320 -13.60 -0.07 12.84
CA VAL A 320 -13.79 -1.34 12.15
C VAL A 320 -12.58 -2.27 12.33
N LEU A 321 -11.36 -1.71 12.44
CA LEU A 321 -10.15 -2.50 12.66
C LEU A 321 -10.10 -3.10 14.06
N LEU A 322 -10.66 -2.42 15.05
CA LEU A 322 -10.74 -2.91 16.42
C LEU A 322 -11.89 -3.93 16.57
N THR A 323 -13.04 -3.62 15.99
CA THR A 323 -14.26 -4.45 16.04
C THR A 323 -14.05 -5.83 15.44
N HIS A 324 -13.27 -5.92 14.36
CA HIS A 324 -13.00 -7.17 13.66
C HIS A 324 -11.65 -7.81 14.02
N GLN A 325 -11.09 -7.44 15.18
CA GLN A 325 -9.90 -8.08 15.78
C GLN A 325 -8.67 -8.09 14.87
N PHE A 326 -8.28 -6.93 14.34
CA PHE A 326 -6.89 -6.71 13.88
C PHE A 326 -5.94 -6.37 15.04
N THR A 327 -6.39 -6.61 16.27
CA THR A 327 -5.64 -6.46 17.51
C THR A 327 -5.10 -7.82 17.91
N LEU A 328 -3.84 -7.85 18.35
CA LEU A 328 -3.07 -9.01 18.84
C LEU A 328 -3.89 -10.30 19.01
N GLY A 329 -3.58 -11.30 18.16
CA GLY A 329 -4.16 -12.61 18.23
C GLY A 329 -4.13 -13.14 19.66
N GLU A 330 -5.31 -13.37 20.23
CA GLU A 330 -5.41 -14.36 21.29
C GLU A 330 -4.99 -15.69 20.67
N THR A 331 -3.95 -16.27 21.26
CA THR A 331 -3.51 -17.63 21.05
C THR A 331 -4.70 -18.60 21.02
N ALA A 332 -4.90 -19.25 19.88
CA ALA A 332 -5.55 -20.55 19.76
C ALA A 332 -4.76 -21.42 18.79
#